data_AF-A0A661BSN3-F1
#
_entry.id   AF-A0A661BSN3-F1
#
_cell.length_a   1.000
_cell.length_b   1.000
_cell.length_c   1.000
_cell.angle_alpha   90.00
_cell.angle_beta   90.00
_cell.angle_gamma   90.00
#
_symmetry.space_group_name_H-M   'P 1'
#
loop_
_entity.id
_entity.type
_entity.pdbx_description
1 polymer ?
#
loop_
_entity_poly.entity_id
_entity_poly.type
_entity_poly.pdbx_seq_one_letter_code
_entity_poly.pdbx_strand_id
1 'polypeptide(L)'
;MRKLKISKSDFKFHIIIPARYASTRLPGKPLLEINGKPLIQHVYESACQCGAEKVYIATDDTRIQEAAASFAAEVIMTAADHVSGTDRLAEVVSILGLSDEEIIVNLQGDEIGVPASLIHQLANGLHNHPDYSIATL
;
A
#
# COMPACT_ATOMS: atom_id res chain seq x y z
N MET A 1 16.05 17.84 -1.69
CA MET A 1 14.75 18.19 -2.29
C MET A 1 13.66 17.80 -1.31
N ARG A 2 12.78 18.73 -0.90
CA ARG A 2 11.57 18.39 -0.11
C ARG A 2 10.61 17.64 -1.04
N LYS A 3 10.27 16.38 -0.73
CA LYS A 3 9.18 15.69 -1.44
C LYS A 3 7.89 16.48 -1.17
N LEU A 4 7.17 16.86 -2.23
CA LEU A 4 5.92 17.60 -2.12
C LEU A 4 4.87 16.64 -1.54
N LYS A 5 4.45 16.86 -0.30
CA LYS A 5 3.34 16.11 0.31
C LYS A 5 2.05 16.64 -0.27
N ILE A 6 1.24 15.77 -0.86
CA ILE A 6 -0.10 16.11 -1.31
C ILE A 6 -0.97 16.23 -0.06
N SER A 7 -1.74 17.32 0.06
CA SER A 7 -2.75 17.44 1.11
C SER A 7 -3.79 16.32 0.98
N LYS A 8 -4.59 16.11 2.02
CA LYS A 8 -5.70 15.17 1.94
C LYS A 8 -6.58 15.53 0.74
N SER A 9 -6.93 14.52 -0.07
CA SER A 9 -7.77 14.68 -1.25
C SER A 9 -9.19 15.13 -0.91
N ASP A 10 -9.86 15.79 -1.85
CA ASP A 10 -11.30 16.12 -1.74
C ASP A 10 -12.23 14.90 -1.92
N PHE A 11 -11.66 13.77 -2.35
CA PHE A 11 -12.30 12.46 -2.43
C PHE A 11 -11.55 11.44 -1.56
N LYS A 12 -12.23 10.38 -1.14
CA LYS A 12 -11.63 9.34 -0.31
C LYS A 12 -10.99 8.26 -1.17
N PHE A 13 -9.80 7.86 -0.77
CA PHE A 13 -9.15 6.66 -1.29
C PHE A 13 -8.18 6.10 -0.24
N HIS A 14 -7.96 4.80 -0.32
CA HIS A 14 -7.09 4.03 0.55
C HIS A 14 -5.92 3.47 -0.25
N ILE A 15 -4.73 3.42 0.35
CA ILE A 15 -3.59 2.70 -0.23
C ILE A 15 -3.38 1.42 0.57
N ILE A 16 -3.27 0.29 -0.13
CA ILE A 16 -2.91 -1.00 0.47
C ILE A 16 -1.59 -1.46 -0.15
N ILE A 17 -0.63 -1.76 0.71
CA ILE A 17 0.72 -2.21 0.34
C ILE A 17 0.84 -3.70 0.66
N PRO A 18 0.71 -4.61 -0.32
CA PRO A 18 0.90 -6.04 -0.08
C PRO A 18 2.40 -6.35 0.18
N ALA A 19 2.68 -7.03 1.28
CA ALA A 19 4.03 -7.40 1.69
C ALA A 19 4.08 -8.84 2.18
N ARG A 20 4.76 -9.71 1.44
CA ARG A 20 4.96 -11.13 1.81
C ARG A 20 6.40 -11.37 2.20
N TYR A 21 6.61 -12.15 3.25
CA TYR A 21 7.96 -12.58 3.64
C TYR A 21 8.47 -13.66 2.68
N ALA A 22 7.63 -14.64 2.37
CA ALA A 22 7.97 -15.79 1.54
C ALA A 22 7.92 -15.44 0.04
N SER A 23 8.95 -14.77 -0.46
CA SER A 23 9.20 -14.66 -1.91
C SER A 23 10.23 -15.72 -2.33
N THR A 24 9.94 -16.46 -3.39
CA THR A 24 10.86 -17.49 -3.93
C THR A 24 12.16 -16.90 -4.49
N ARG A 25 12.11 -15.66 -5.00
CA ARG A 25 13.27 -14.97 -5.61
C ARG A 25 14.11 -14.21 -4.59
N LEU A 26 13.49 -13.66 -3.55
CA LEU A 26 14.18 -12.88 -2.52
C LEU A 26 13.42 -12.95 -1.19
N PRO A 27 13.67 -14.01 -0.39
CA PRO A 27 13.04 -14.15 0.92
C PRO A 27 13.31 -12.96 1.83
N GLY A 28 12.30 -12.51 2.57
CA GLY A 28 12.44 -11.37 3.48
C GLY A 28 12.62 -10.01 2.77
N LYS A 29 12.36 -9.92 1.46
CA LYS A 29 12.50 -8.67 0.68
C LYS A 29 11.92 -7.42 1.37
N PRO A 30 10.71 -7.44 1.96
CA PRO A 30 10.15 -6.25 2.63
C PRO A 30 11.02 -5.73 3.79
N LEU A 31 11.79 -6.60 4.43
CA LEU A 31 12.64 -6.28 5.58
C LEU A 31 14.10 -5.97 5.21
N LEU A 32 14.45 -6.02 3.92
CA LEU A 32 15.80 -5.65 3.49
C LEU A 32 16.09 -4.20 3.83
N GLU A 33 17.19 -3.97 4.52
CA GLU A 33 17.60 -2.61 4.89
C GLU A 33 18.15 -1.86 3.68
N ILE A 34 17.61 -0.66 3.48
CA ILE A 34 18.05 0.30 2.48
C ILE A 34 18.24 1.62 3.22
N ASN A 35 19.49 2.12 3.28
CA ASN A 35 19.81 3.37 3.97
C ASN A 35 19.29 3.44 5.43
N GLY A 36 19.39 2.33 6.17
CA GLY A 36 19.00 2.25 7.59
C GLY A 36 17.50 2.13 7.86
N LYS A 37 16.66 1.88 6.84
CA LYS A 37 15.24 1.56 6.98
C LYS A 37 14.89 0.30 6.19
N PRO A 38 13.98 -0.56 6.66
CA PRO A 38 13.51 -1.68 5.87
C PRO A 38 12.81 -1.17 4.60
N LEU A 39 12.90 -1.94 3.52
CA LEU A 39 12.33 -1.61 2.22
C LEU A 39 10.88 -1.15 2.33
N ILE A 40 10.06 -1.89 3.09
CA ILE A 40 8.64 -1.61 3.26
C ILE A 40 8.36 -0.24 3.87
N GLN A 41 9.27 0.27 4.72
CA GLN A 41 9.14 1.59 5.31
C GLN A 41 9.28 2.69 4.24
N HIS A 42 10.18 2.54 3.26
CA HIS A 42 10.33 3.51 2.18
C HIS A 42 9.07 3.63 1.32
N VAL A 43 8.43 2.49 1.06
CA VAL A 43 7.17 2.42 0.30
C VAL A 43 6.04 3.06 1.11
N TYR A 44 5.89 2.68 2.39
CA TYR A 44 4.89 3.25 3.30
C TYR A 44 5.02 4.77 3.44
N GLU A 45 6.24 5.27 3.70
CA GLU A 45 6.48 6.71 3.83
C GLU A 45 6.15 7.49 2.55
N SER A 46 6.32 6.87 1.37
CA SER A 46 5.97 7.47 0.09
C SER A 46 4.45 7.44 -0.14
N ALA A 47 3.77 6.35 0.23
CA ALA A 47 2.32 6.23 0.19
C ALA A 47 1.63 7.30 1.06
N CYS A 48 2.16 7.56 2.27
CA CYS A 48 1.65 8.61 3.16
C CYS A 48 1.74 10.04 2.59
N GLN A 49 2.46 10.24 1.49
CA GLN A 49 2.60 11.54 0.82
C GLN A 49 1.57 11.73 -0.31
N CYS A 50 0.76 10.72 -0.61
CA CYS A 50 -0.16 10.72 -1.75
C CYS A 50 -1.51 11.41 -1.47
N GLY A 51 -1.79 11.81 -0.22
CA GLY A 51 -3.08 12.40 0.17
C GLY A 51 -4.18 11.39 0.48
N ALA A 52 -3.83 10.10 0.63
CA ALA A 52 -4.76 9.03 0.99
C ALA A 52 -5.41 9.24 2.36
N GLU A 53 -6.63 8.74 2.54
CA GLU A 53 -7.34 8.72 3.82
C GLU A 53 -6.57 7.85 4.83
N LYS A 54 -6.21 6.64 4.39
CA LYS A 54 -5.42 5.67 5.14
C LYS A 54 -4.47 4.91 4.23
N VAL A 55 -3.36 4.48 4.83
CA VAL A 55 -2.37 3.60 4.21
C VAL A 55 -2.22 2.37 5.09
N TYR A 56 -2.39 1.20 4.49
CA TYR A 56 -2.28 -0.08 5.19
C TYR A 56 -1.16 -0.93 4.60
N ILE A 57 -0.44 -1.66 5.45
CA ILE A 57 0.42 -2.77 5.02
C ILE A 57 -0.38 -4.06 5.20
N ALA A 58 -0.50 -4.85 4.14
CA ALA A 58 -1.17 -6.14 4.17
C ALA A 58 -0.13 -7.27 4.15
N THR A 59 -0.02 -8.02 5.24
CA THR A 59 1.02 -9.06 5.38
C THR A 59 0.49 -10.33 6.04
N ASP A 60 1.17 -11.43 5.78
CA ASP A 60 0.94 -12.75 6.41
C ASP A 60 2.00 -13.07 7.49
N ASP A 61 2.95 -12.16 7.72
CA ASP A 61 4.14 -12.45 8.52
C ASP A 61 4.30 -11.47 9.68
N THR A 62 4.40 -12.00 10.90
CA THR A 62 4.53 -11.19 12.11
C THR A 62 5.82 -10.39 12.15
N ARG A 63 6.90 -10.82 11.48
CA ARG A 63 8.16 -10.05 11.43
C ARG A 63 7.98 -8.74 10.66
N ILE A 64 7.13 -8.75 9.62
CA ILE A 64 6.77 -7.53 8.88
C ILE A 64 5.90 -6.63 9.75
N GLN A 65 4.94 -7.19 10.48
CA GLN A 65 4.11 -6.45 11.42
C GLN A 65 4.95 -5.78 12.52
N GLU A 66 5.88 -6.50 13.12
CA GLU A 66 6.79 -6.00 14.15
C GLU A 66 7.68 -4.87 13.62
N ALA A 67 8.25 -5.03 12.43
CA ALA A 67 9.01 -3.96 11.79
C ALA A 67 8.13 -2.72 11.54
N ALA A 68 6.89 -2.92 11.09
CA ALA A 68 5.93 -1.85 10.82
C ALA A 68 5.53 -1.04 12.05
N ALA A 69 5.50 -1.66 13.23
CA ALA A 69 5.24 -0.97 14.49
C ALA A 69 6.30 0.15 14.76
N SER A 70 7.56 -0.07 14.36
CA SER A 70 8.64 0.91 14.58
C SER A 70 8.46 2.24 13.83
N PHE A 71 7.64 2.25 12.78
CA PHE A 71 7.28 3.45 12.01
C PHE A 71 5.78 3.73 12.00
N ALA A 72 5.05 3.19 13.00
CA ALA A 72 3.64 3.42 13.26
C ALA A 72 2.74 3.18 12.03
N ALA A 73 3.08 2.20 11.20
CA ALA A 73 2.23 1.79 10.10
C ALA A 73 1.07 0.93 10.57
N GLU A 74 -0.09 1.16 9.97
CA GLU A 74 -1.27 0.33 10.20
C GLU A 74 -1.13 -0.96 9.40
N VAL A 75 -1.19 -2.10 10.08
CA VAL A 75 -0.97 -3.42 9.49
C VAL A 75 -2.24 -4.25 9.58
N ILE A 76 -2.63 -4.84 8.45
CA ILE A 76 -3.72 -5.81 8.37
C ILE A 76 -3.09 -7.18 8.12
N MET A 77 -3.27 -8.08 9.09
CA MET A 77 -2.86 -9.47 8.94
C MET A 77 -3.81 -10.17 7.95
N THR A 78 -3.24 -10.92 7.04
CA THR A 78 -3.93 -11.56 5.90
C THR A 78 -3.49 -13.01 5.77
N ALA A 79 -4.28 -13.82 5.08
CA ALA A 79 -3.96 -15.23 4.85
C ALA A 79 -2.64 -15.41 4.07
N ALA A 80 -1.92 -16.49 4.37
CA ALA A 80 -0.62 -16.79 3.77
C ALA A 80 -0.73 -17.43 2.37
N ASP A 81 -1.89 -17.94 2.00
CA ASP A 81 -2.13 -18.78 0.82
C ASP A 81 -2.73 -18.02 -0.38
N HIS A 82 -2.85 -16.69 -0.29
CA HIS A 82 -3.27 -15.86 -1.43
C HIS A 82 -2.40 -16.11 -2.67
N VAL A 83 -3.01 -16.21 -3.85
CA VAL A 83 -2.27 -16.46 -5.10
C VAL A 83 -1.64 -15.16 -5.62
N SER A 84 -2.33 -14.04 -5.47
CA SER A 84 -1.90 -12.73 -5.99
C SER A 84 -1.88 -11.62 -4.92
N GLY A 85 -1.34 -10.46 -5.28
CA GLY A 85 -1.49 -9.25 -4.47
C GLY A 85 -2.94 -8.80 -4.38
N THR A 86 -3.69 -8.90 -5.48
CA THR A 86 -5.10 -8.50 -5.56
C THR A 86 -6.01 -9.32 -4.64
N ASP A 87 -5.80 -10.64 -4.54
CA ASP A 87 -6.58 -11.50 -3.62
C ASP A 87 -6.40 -11.05 -2.16
N ARG A 88 -5.17 -10.68 -1.80
CA ARG A 88 -4.84 -10.14 -0.48
C ARG A 88 -5.54 -8.81 -0.22
N LEU A 89 -5.62 -7.94 -1.23
CA LEU A 89 -6.35 -6.69 -1.12
C LEU A 89 -7.84 -6.92 -0.88
N ALA A 90 -8.45 -7.89 -1.56
CA ALA A 90 -9.86 -8.23 -1.37
C ALA A 90 -10.14 -8.68 0.08
N GLU A 91 -9.23 -9.46 0.69
CA GLU A 91 -9.34 -9.80 2.11
C GLU A 91 -9.26 -8.56 3.00
N VAL A 92 -8.32 -7.64 2.75
CA VAL A 92 -8.18 -6.40 3.53
C VAL A 92 -9.43 -5.54 3.44
N VAL A 93 -9.99 -5.35 2.24
CA VAL A 93 -11.25 -4.62 2.02
C VAL A 93 -12.37 -5.23 2.84
N SER A 94 -12.49 -6.55 2.85
CA SER A 94 -13.48 -7.29 3.64
C SER A 94 -13.27 -7.11 5.15
N ILE A 95 -12.04 -7.24 5.65
CA ILE A 95 -11.70 -7.05 7.08
C ILE A 95 -12.04 -5.64 7.55
N LEU A 96 -11.75 -4.64 6.72
CA LEU A 96 -11.99 -3.23 7.04
C LEU A 96 -13.46 -2.81 6.84
N GLY A 97 -14.28 -3.63 6.18
CA GLY A 97 -15.66 -3.30 5.87
C GLY A 97 -15.79 -2.08 4.95
N LEU A 98 -14.84 -1.89 4.04
CA LEU A 98 -14.90 -0.80 3.06
C LEU A 98 -16.01 -1.08 2.05
N SER A 99 -16.74 -0.03 1.65
CA SER A 99 -17.84 -0.16 0.69
C SER A 99 -17.34 -0.20 -0.75
N ASP A 100 -18.20 -0.64 -1.67
CA ASP A 100 -17.85 -0.79 -3.09
C ASP A 100 -17.54 0.55 -3.78
N GLU A 101 -17.91 1.68 -3.16
CA GLU A 101 -17.62 3.03 -3.65
C GLU A 101 -16.25 3.57 -3.22
N GLU A 102 -15.56 2.90 -2.30
CA GLU A 102 -14.24 3.32 -1.83
C GLU A 102 -13.14 2.96 -2.84
N ILE A 103 -12.28 3.93 -3.15
CA ILE A 103 -11.19 3.72 -4.11
C ILE A 103 -10.01 3.08 -3.40
N ILE A 104 -9.59 1.90 -3.88
CA ILE A 104 -8.39 1.20 -3.40
C ILE A 104 -7.26 1.33 -4.40
N VAL A 105 -6.13 1.85 -3.94
CA VAL A 105 -4.88 1.86 -4.70
C VAL A 105 -3.97 0.75 -4.18
N ASN A 106 -3.62 -0.17 -5.08
CA ASN A 106 -2.64 -1.22 -4.84
C ASN A 106 -1.23 -0.68 -5.12
N LEU A 107 -0.46 -0.37 -4.08
CA LEU A 107 0.94 0.05 -4.23
C LEU A 107 1.86 -1.13 -3.90
N GLN A 108 2.62 -1.64 -4.88
CA GLN A 108 3.44 -2.83 -4.62
C GLN A 108 4.48 -2.57 -3.53
N GLY A 109 4.66 -3.56 -2.64
CA GLY A 109 5.59 -3.47 -1.50
C GLY A 109 7.07 -3.38 -1.89
N ASP A 110 7.41 -3.40 -3.17
CA ASP A 110 8.77 -3.23 -3.69
C ASP A 110 8.97 -1.99 -4.60
N GLU A 111 7.96 -1.15 -4.75
CA GLU A 111 7.98 0.05 -5.59
C GLU A 111 8.56 1.28 -4.85
N ILE A 112 9.89 1.29 -4.69
CA ILE A 112 10.58 2.43 -4.08
C ILE A 112 10.66 3.59 -5.08
N GLY A 113 10.27 4.78 -4.62
CA GLY A 113 10.53 6.02 -5.35
C GLY A 113 9.47 6.39 -6.38
N VAL A 114 8.35 5.67 -6.44
CA VAL A 114 7.18 6.09 -7.23
C VAL A 114 6.75 7.48 -6.76
N PRO A 115 6.66 8.47 -7.68
CA PRO A 115 6.17 9.80 -7.36
C PRO A 115 4.76 9.75 -6.75
N ALA A 116 4.58 10.38 -5.59
CA ALA A 116 3.28 10.47 -4.94
C ALA A 116 2.20 11.09 -5.85
N SER A 117 2.60 11.99 -6.75
CA SER A 117 1.71 12.59 -7.75
C SER A 117 1.14 11.57 -8.74
N LEU A 118 1.90 10.54 -9.11
CA LEU A 118 1.42 9.50 -10.03
C LEU A 118 0.38 8.60 -9.35
N ILE A 119 0.63 8.20 -8.11
CA ILE A 119 -0.31 7.42 -7.30
C ILE A 119 -1.61 8.21 -7.08
N HIS A 120 -1.49 9.50 -6.77
CA HIS A 120 -2.66 10.37 -6.60
C HIS A 120 -3.41 10.57 -7.92
N GLN A 121 -2.72 10.73 -9.04
CA GLN A 121 -3.33 10.82 -10.37
C GLN A 121 -4.13 9.56 -10.71
N LEU A 122 -3.63 8.38 -10.34
CA LEU A 122 -4.35 7.12 -10.52
C LEU A 122 -5.68 7.12 -9.75
N ALA A 123 -5.63 7.49 -8.47
CA ALA A 123 -6.82 7.57 -7.63
C ALA A 123 -7.82 8.62 -8.15
N ASN A 124 -7.32 9.79 -8.57
CA ASN A 124 -8.14 10.84 -9.16
C ASN A 124 -8.76 10.43 -10.50
N GLY A 125 -8.06 9.62 -11.29
CA GLY A 125 -8.60 9.04 -12.53
C GLY A 125 -9.82 8.18 -12.25
N LEU A 126 -9.71 7.22 -11.31
CA LEU A 126 -10.84 6.38 -10.90
C LEU A 126 -12.00 7.19 -10.31
N HIS A 127 -11.70 8.23 -9.53
CA HIS A 127 -12.74 9.10 -8.98
C HIS A 127 -13.55 9.83 -10.06
N ASN A 128 -12.88 10.33 -11.10
CA ASN A 128 -13.53 11.09 -12.18
C ASN A 128 -14.18 10.20 -13.25
N HIS A 129 -13.87 8.90 -13.26
CA HIS A 129 -14.38 7.91 -14.20
C HIS A 129 -14.96 6.70 -13.44
N PRO A 130 -16.16 6.83 -12.84
CA PRO A 130 -16.76 5.78 -12.02
C PRO A 130 -17.12 4.51 -12.79
N ASP A 131 -17.09 4.55 -14.13
CA ASP A 131 -17.21 3.39 -15.01
C ASP A 131 -15.93 2.53 -15.08
N TYR A 132 -14.81 3.02 -14.54
CA TYR A 132 -13.55 2.29 -14.49
C TYR A 132 -13.41 1.54 -13.18
N SER A 133 -13.25 0.22 -13.26
CA SER A 133 -13.03 -0.62 -12.07
C SER A 133 -11.56 -0.79 -11.71
N ILE A 134 -10.63 -0.55 -12.66
CA ILE A 134 -9.20 -0.81 -12.50
C ILE A 134 -8.39 0.25 -13.24
N ALA A 135 -7.32 0.72 -12.62
CA ALA A 135 -6.29 1.52 -13.25
C ALA A 135 -4.90 1.00 -12.82
N THR A 136 -3.91 1.04 -13.72
CA THR A 136 -2.53 0.57 -13.46
C THR A 136 -1.52 1.66 -13.81
N LEU A 137 -0.38 1.64 -13.10
CA LEU A 137 0.82 2.43 -13.39
C LEU A 137 1.78 1.64 -14.29
#